data_AF-A0A7W6XGT7-F1
#
_entry.id   AF-A0A7W6XGT7-F1
#
_cell.length_a   1.000
_cell.length_b   1.000
_cell.length_c   1.000
_cell.angle_alpha   90.00
_cell.angle_beta   90.00
_cell.angle_gamma   90.00
#
_symmetry.space_group_name_H-M   'P 1'
#
loop_
_entity.id
_entity.type
_entity.pdbx_description
1 polymer ?
#
loop_
_entity_poly.entity_id
_entity_poly.type
_entity_poly.pdbx_seq_one_letter_code
_entity_poly.pdbx_strand_id
1 'polypeptide(L)'
;MEHFWQDENQVRGVRRRITRESDRSQDPKWQAILNVDALAAAEDRNWVFQGSSCFPPEEGLCLISLSDGGKDAVSVREFDRLAKTLVADGFYFPEGKQDVSWVDGDTLLVTRDWGERARDG
;
A
#
# COMPACT_ATOMS: atom_id res chain seq x y z
N MET A 1 -17.32 2.21 3.25
CA MET A 1 -16.80 3.00 2.12
C MET A 1 -15.39 3.41 2.45
N GLU A 2 -14.52 3.54 1.45
CA GLU A 2 -13.13 3.94 1.65
C GLU A 2 -12.78 5.15 0.79
N HIS A 3 -11.87 5.96 1.30
CA HIS A 3 -11.42 7.18 0.66
C HIS A 3 -9.93 7.39 0.94
N PHE A 4 -9.18 7.83 -0.07
CA PHE A 4 -7.84 8.35 0.13
C PHE A 4 -7.92 9.87 0.27
N TRP A 5 -7.45 10.40 1.40
CA TRP A 5 -7.59 11.80 1.75
C TRP A 5 -6.24 12.48 1.92
N GLN A 6 -6.13 13.70 1.39
CA GLN A 6 -4.97 14.57 1.55
C GLN A 6 -5.43 15.99 1.89
N ASP A 7 -4.72 16.64 2.80
CA ASP A 7 -4.88 18.06 3.14
C ASP A 7 -3.55 18.59 3.72
N GLU A 8 -3.56 19.80 4.28
CA GLU A 8 -2.39 20.44 4.91
C GLU A 8 -1.81 19.67 6.12
N ASN A 9 -2.61 18.82 6.77
CA ASN A 9 -2.21 17.99 7.91
C ASN A 9 -1.93 16.53 7.51
N GLN A 10 -2.44 16.08 6.37
CA GLN A 10 -2.24 14.75 5.75
C GLN A 10 -1.62 14.95 4.37
N VAL A 11 -0.39 15.46 4.33
CA VAL A 11 0.26 15.92 3.10
C VAL A 11 0.52 14.75 2.15
N ARG A 12 1.03 13.64 2.67
CA ARG A 12 1.23 12.39 1.90
C ARG A 12 -0.02 11.54 1.84
N GLY A 13 -0.92 11.74 2.80
CA GLY A 13 -2.29 11.26 2.76
C GLY A 13 -2.56 10.07 3.65
N VAL A 14 -3.85 9.78 3.77
CA VAL A 14 -4.37 8.69 4.58
C VAL A 14 -5.47 7.95 3.81
N ARG A 15 -5.35 6.63 3.71
CA ARG A 15 -6.51 5.78 3.40
C ARG A 15 -7.34 5.61 4.64
N ARG A 16 -8.61 5.93 4.52
CA ARG A 16 -9.57 5.90 5.62
C ARG A 16 -10.86 5.22 5.20
N ARG A 17 -11.55 4.60 6.16
CA ARG A 17 -12.87 3.99 5.97
C ARG A 17 -13.93 4.60 6.87
N ILE A 18 -15.18 4.50 6.45
CA ILE A 18 -16.35 4.90 7.20
C ILE A 18 -17.49 3.91 6.97
N THR A 19 -18.35 3.74 7.98
CA THR A 19 -19.60 2.99 7.85
C THR A 19 -20.67 3.87 7.19
N ARG A 20 -21.65 3.25 6.52
CA ARG A 20 -22.74 4.00 5.88
C ARG A 20 -23.58 4.80 6.87
N GLU A 21 -23.72 4.28 8.09
CA GLU A 21 -24.46 4.94 9.17
C GLU A 21 -23.71 6.19 9.66
N SER A 22 -22.40 6.06 9.90
CA SER A 22 -21.54 7.16 10.34
C SER A 22 -21.46 8.27 9.30
N ASP A 23 -21.35 7.91 8.03
CA ASP A 23 -21.33 8.86 6.90
C ASP A 23 -22.59 9.75 6.83
N ARG A 24 -23.74 9.22 7.23
CA ARG A 24 -25.03 9.95 7.25
C ARG A 24 -25.27 10.73 8.53
N SER A 25 -24.39 10.60 9.52
CA SER A 25 -24.51 11.30 10.79
C SER A 25 -24.00 12.74 10.69
N GLN A 26 -24.31 13.55 11.68
CA GLN A 26 -23.77 14.92 11.78
C GLN A 26 -22.28 14.97 12.16
N ASP A 27 -21.70 13.84 12.55
CA ASP A 27 -20.30 13.73 12.98
C ASP A 27 -19.64 12.46 12.40
N PRO A 28 -19.31 12.47 11.09
CA PRO A 28 -18.74 11.33 10.40
C PRO A 28 -17.42 10.85 11.01
N LYS A 29 -17.42 9.62 11.52
CA LYS A 29 -16.24 8.97 12.12
C LYS A 29 -15.47 8.18 11.10
N TRP A 30 -14.42 8.80 10.58
CA TRP A 30 -13.42 8.15 9.73
C TRP A 30 -12.42 7.36 10.56
N GLN A 31 -12.11 6.15 10.10
CA GLN A 31 -11.07 5.31 10.67
C GLN A 31 -9.90 5.20 9.69
N ALA A 32 -8.70 5.61 10.13
CA ALA A 32 -7.49 5.39 9.35
C ALA A 32 -7.19 3.89 9.18
N ILE A 33 -6.81 3.53 7.96
CA ILE A 33 -6.35 2.20 7.56
C ILE A 33 -4.85 2.25 7.29
N LEU A 34 -4.42 3.11 6.36
CA LEU A 34 -3.01 3.36 6.04
C LEU A 34 -2.74 4.87 6.15
N ASN A 35 -1.88 5.26 7.07
CA ASN A 35 -1.40 6.63 7.21
C ASN A 35 -0.02 6.75 6.55
N VAL A 36 0.03 7.37 5.36
CA VAL A 36 1.24 7.47 4.56
C VAL A 36 2.20 8.51 5.15
N ASP A 37 1.68 9.57 5.77
CA ASP A 37 2.49 10.55 6.50
C ASP A 37 3.24 9.90 7.66
N ALA A 38 2.56 9.09 8.47
CA ALA A 38 3.18 8.37 9.59
C ALA A 38 4.21 7.34 9.09
N LEU A 39 3.90 6.61 8.01
CA LEU A 39 4.83 5.66 7.41
C LEU A 39 6.09 6.34 6.88
N ALA A 40 5.92 7.45 6.15
CA ALA A 40 7.01 8.27 5.63
C ALA A 40 7.92 8.80 6.75
N ALA A 41 7.32 9.31 7.83
CA ALA A 41 8.06 9.81 8.99
C ALA A 41 8.82 8.69 9.72
N ALA A 42 8.21 7.52 9.88
CA ALA A 42 8.83 6.38 10.56
C ALA A 42 10.04 5.80 9.79
N GLU A 43 10.00 5.88 8.46
CA GLU A 43 11.07 5.33 7.61
C GLU A 43 12.07 6.38 7.09
N ASP A 44 11.87 7.66 7.41
CA ASP A 44 12.63 8.80 6.87
C ASP A 44 12.66 8.79 5.32
N ARG A 45 11.47 8.70 4.72
CA ARG A 45 11.28 8.55 3.27
C ARG A 45 10.25 9.51 2.74
N ASN A 46 10.36 9.87 1.46
CA ASN A 46 9.37 10.71 0.81
C ASN A 46 8.27 9.87 0.13
N TRP A 47 7.61 8.99 0.90
CA TRP A 47 6.62 8.08 0.33
C TRP A 47 5.43 8.81 -0.30
N VAL A 48 5.10 8.41 -1.52
CA VAL A 48 3.89 8.77 -2.24
C VAL A 48 3.12 7.50 -2.53
N PHE A 49 1.87 7.43 -2.09
CA PHE A 49 1.01 6.26 -2.29
C PHE A 49 0.52 6.19 -3.75
N GLN A 50 0.83 5.09 -4.43
CA GLN A 50 0.53 4.87 -5.84
C GLN A 50 -0.68 3.96 -6.07
N GLY A 51 -1.19 3.31 -5.02
CA GLY A 51 -2.34 2.42 -5.12
C GLY A 51 -2.20 1.19 -4.26
N SER A 52 -3.26 0.36 -4.27
CA SER A 52 -3.28 -0.92 -3.58
C SER A 52 -4.10 -1.94 -4.34
N SER A 53 -3.68 -3.19 -4.32
CA SER A 53 -4.41 -4.35 -4.84
C SER A 53 -4.66 -5.33 -3.70
N CYS A 54 -5.92 -5.54 -3.32
CA CYS A 54 -6.28 -6.42 -2.20
C CYS A 54 -6.69 -7.80 -2.69
N PHE A 55 -6.28 -8.83 -1.96
CA PHE A 55 -6.53 -10.23 -2.28
C PHE A 55 -8.00 -10.59 -1.97
N PRO A 56 -8.83 -10.93 -2.96
CA PRO A 56 -10.23 -11.28 -2.72
C PRO A 56 -10.38 -12.69 -2.13
N PRO A 57 -11.55 -13.02 -1.51
CA PRO A 57 -12.72 -12.16 -1.33
C PRO A 57 -12.73 -11.34 -0.03
N GLU A 58 -11.95 -11.72 0.99
CA GLU A 58 -11.93 -11.01 2.27
C GLU A 58 -11.23 -9.64 2.16
N GLU A 59 -10.37 -9.47 1.15
CA GLU A 59 -9.60 -8.26 0.89
C GLU A 59 -8.79 -7.78 2.10
N GLY A 60 -8.46 -8.66 3.05
CA GLY A 60 -7.73 -8.32 4.27
C GLY A 60 -6.26 -8.00 4.02
N LEU A 61 -5.64 -8.77 3.11
CA LEU A 61 -4.27 -8.57 2.65
C LEU A 61 -4.26 -7.75 1.36
N CYS A 62 -3.40 -6.76 1.29
CA CYS A 62 -3.23 -5.92 0.12
C CYS A 62 -1.75 -5.72 -0.22
N LEU A 63 -1.44 -5.66 -1.50
CA LEU A 63 -0.19 -5.09 -1.98
C LEU A 63 -0.37 -3.59 -2.08
N ILE A 64 0.43 -2.82 -1.34
CA ILE A 64 0.50 -1.36 -1.46
C ILE A 64 1.72 -0.97 -2.30
N SER A 65 1.53 -0.01 -3.21
CA SER A 65 2.61 0.54 -4.02
C SER A 65 2.97 1.94 -3.52
N LEU A 66 4.25 2.17 -3.25
CA LEU A 66 4.80 3.43 -2.75
C LEU A 66 5.96 3.87 -3.64
N SER A 67 6.00 5.12 -4.10
CA SER A 67 7.19 5.68 -4.73
C SER A 67 7.89 6.66 -3.81
N ASP A 68 9.22 6.72 -3.89
CA ASP A 68 10.02 7.71 -3.13
C ASP A 68 10.12 9.00 -3.96
N GLY A 69 9.36 10.02 -3.56
CA GLY A 69 9.30 11.30 -4.26
C GLY A 69 8.48 11.32 -5.55
N GLY A 70 7.53 10.40 -5.74
CA GLY A 70 6.60 10.44 -6.88
C GLY A 70 7.19 9.92 -8.21
N LYS A 71 8.29 9.16 -8.15
CA LYS A 71 8.90 8.51 -9.32
C LYS A 71 8.00 7.42 -9.91
N ASP A 72 8.35 6.98 -11.12
CA ASP A 72 7.75 5.83 -11.79
C ASP A 72 8.15 4.48 -11.14
N ALA A 73 9.32 4.42 -10.51
CA ALA A 73 9.73 3.28 -9.71
C ALA A 73 8.95 3.24 -8.38
N VAL A 74 8.48 2.05 -8.02
CA VAL A 74 7.69 1.81 -6.81
C VAL A 74 8.34 0.73 -5.97
N SER A 75 8.20 0.80 -4.64
CA SER A 75 8.29 -0.34 -3.74
C SER A 75 6.89 -0.91 -3.58
N VAL A 76 6.76 -2.23 -3.66
CA VAL A 76 5.50 -2.95 -3.43
C VAL A 76 5.63 -3.73 -2.14
N ARG A 77 4.66 -3.61 -1.24
CA ARG A 77 4.70 -4.24 0.09
C ARG A 77 3.36 -4.83 0.46
N GLU A 78 3.38 -6.00 1.09
CA GLU A 78 2.20 -6.60 1.65
C GLU A 78 1.77 -5.91 2.95
N PHE A 79 0.47 -5.66 3.06
CA PHE A 79 -0.14 -4.89 4.11
C PHE A 79 -1.43 -5.58 4.55
N ASP A 80 -1.52 -5.87 5.85
CA ASP A 80 -2.77 -6.31 6.47
C ASP A 80 -3.57 -5.08 6.86
N ARG A 81 -4.70 -4.85 6.20
CA ARG A 81 -5.56 -3.68 6.45
C ARG A 81 -6.45 -3.83 7.69
N LEU A 82 -6.64 -5.05 8.18
CA LEU A 82 -7.41 -5.33 9.40
C LEU A 82 -6.55 -5.03 10.61
N ALA A 83 -5.31 -5.52 10.61
CA ALA A 83 -4.29 -5.20 11.61
C ALA A 83 -3.74 -3.77 11.43
N LYS A 84 -3.82 -3.22 10.21
CA LYS A 84 -3.30 -1.90 9.80
C LYS A 84 -1.78 -1.81 9.89
N THR A 85 -1.11 -2.87 9.46
CA THR A 85 0.34 -3.02 9.57
C THR A 85 0.92 -3.60 8.29
N LEU A 86 2.16 -3.23 7.97
CA LEU A 86 2.96 -3.99 7.02
C LEU A 86 3.17 -5.41 7.56
N VAL A 87 3.13 -6.41 6.69
CA VAL A 87 3.40 -7.80 7.06
C VAL A 87 4.91 -8.00 7.11
N ALA A 88 5.45 -8.33 8.30
CA ALA A 88 6.90 -8.33 8.56
C ALA A 88 7.70 -9.28 7.64
N ASP A 89 7.13 -10.45 7.34
CA ASP A 89 7.70 -11.46 6.44
C ASP A 89 6.81 -11.67 5.21
N GLY A 90 6.06 -10.64 4.82
CA GLY A 90 5.18 -10.67 3.67
C GLY A 90 5.89 -10.36 2.36
N PHE A 91 5.12 -10.28 1.27
CA PHE A 91 5.67 -9.89 -0.01
C PHE A 91 6.29 -8.49 0.06
N TYR A 92 7.56 -8.41 -0.31
CA TYR A 92 8.30 -7.16 -0.38
C TYR A 92 9.10 -7.11 -1.67
N PHE A 93 8.90 -6.02 -2.42
CA PHE A 93 9.68 -5.70 -3.59
C PHE A 93 10.31 -4.32 -3.40
N PRO A 94 11.65 -4.22 -3.48
CA PRO A 94 12.34 -2.94 -3.39
C PRO A 94 12.00 -2.06 -4.60
N GLU A 95 12.34 -0.77 -4.49
CA GLU A 95 12.12 0.26 -5.52
C GLU A 95 12.59 -0.24 -6.89
N GLY A 96 11.69 -0.19 -7.88
CA GLY A 96 11.97 -0.58 -9.25
C GLY A 96 10.78 -0.32 -10.16
N LYS A 97 11.01 -0.33 -11.48
CA LYS A 97 9.92 -0.38 -12.46
C LYS A 97 9.36 -1.79 -12.45
N GLN A 98 8.17 -1.95 -11.91
CA GLN A 98 7.56 -3.25 -11.71
C GLN A 98 6.04 -3.22 -11.70
N ASP A 99 5.45 -4.36 -12.02
CA ASP A 99 4.03 -4.64 -11.85
C ASP A 99 3.88 -5.96 -11.10
N VAL A 100 2.93 -6.00 -10.16
CA VAL A 100 2.71 -7.14 -9.26
C VAL A 100 1.22 -7.37 -9.11
N SER A 101 0.79 -8.62 -9.29
CA SER A 101 -0.60 -9.04 -9.15
C SER A 101 -0.73 -10.35 -8.40
N TRP A 102 -1.84 -10.51 -7.67
CA TRP A 102 -2.17 -11.74 -6.96
C TRP A 102 -2.53 -12.85 -7.95
N VAL A 103 -1.99 -14.05 -7.73
CA VAL A 103 -2.49 -15.29 -8.31
C VAL A 103 -3.42 -15.97 -7.29
N ASP A 104 -2.95 -16.09 -6.06
CA ASP A 104 -3.65 -16.60 -4.87
C ASP A 104 -3.03 -15.97 -3.60
N GLY A 105 -3.38 -16.46 -2.40
CA GLY A 105 -2.98 -15.84 -1.13
C GLY A 105 -1.48 -15.96 -0.81
N ASP A 106 -0.74 -16.81 -1.53
CA ASP A 106 0.68 -17.07 -1.32
C ASP A 106 1.52 -17.02 -2.61
N THR A 107 0.93 -16.61 -3.73
CA THR A 107 1.59 -16.53 -5.04
C THR A 107 1.29 -15.22 -5.76
N LEU A 108 2.36 -14.60 -6.28
CA LEU A 108 2.27 -13.37 -7.08
C LEU A 108 2.84 -13.57 -8.48
N LEU A 109 2.19 -12.94 -9.47
CA LEU A 109 2.77 -12.70 -10.78
C LEU A 109 3.54 -11.38 -10.74
N VAL A 110 4.83 -11.43 -11.06
CA VAL A 110 5.75 -10.29 -10.95
C VAL A 110 6.43 -10.01 -12.29
N THR A 111 6.28 -8.80 -12.79
CA THR A 111 7.04 -8.29 -13.93
C THR A 111 8.00 -7.22 -13.45
N ARG A 112 9.30 -7.48 -13.50
CA ARG A 112 10.35 -6.52 -13.16
C ARG A 112 11.68 -6.89 -13.80
N ASP A 113 12.61 -5.94 -13.80
CA ASP A 113 14.02 -6.24 -14.01
C ASP A 113 14.59 -6.93 -12.75
N TRP A 114 15.24 -8.07 -12.98
CA TRP A 114 15.91 -8.87 -11.94
C TRP A 114 17.43 -8.71 -11.99
N GLY A 115 17.93 -7.82 -12.85
CA GLY A 115 19.35 -7.68 -13.18
C GLY A 115 19.84 -8.78 -14.12
N GLU A 116 21.14 -8.78 -14.40
CA GLU A 116 21.77 -9.89 -15.09
C GLU A 116 21.63 -11.15 -14.24
N ARG A 117 20.90 -12.15 -14.75
CA ARG A 117 21.04 -13.51 -14.24
C ARG A 117 22.50 -13.89 -14.43
N ALA A 118 23.24 -14.03 -13.34
CA ALA A 118 24.48 -14.80 -13.39
C ALA A 118 24.14 -16.14 -14.03
N ARG A 119 24.64 -16.35 -15.25
CA ARG A 119 24.56 -17.65 -15.89
C ARG A 119 25.52 -18.53 -15.10
N ASP A 120 24.99 -19.24 -14.12
CA ASP A 120 25.67 -20.44 -13.63
C ASP A 120 25.71 -21.40 -14.82
N GLY A 121 26.92 -21.57 -15.36
CA GLY A 121 27.24 -22.54 -16.41
C GLY A 121 27.36 -23.96 -15.86
#